data_AF-A0AAJ4TVA2-F1
#
_entry.id   AF-A0AAJ4TVA2-F1
#
_cell.length_a   1.000
_cell.length_b   1.000
_cell.length_c   1.000
_cell.angle_alpha   90.00
_cell.angle_beta   90.00
_cell.angle_gamma   90.00
#
_symmetry.space_group_name_H-M   'P 1'
#
loop_
_entity.id
_entity.type
_entity.pdbx_description
1 polymer ?
#
loop_
_entity_poly.entity_id
_entity_poly.type
_entity_poly.pdbx_seq_one_letter_code
_entity_poly.pdbx_strand_id
1 'polypeptide(L)'
;MFGWFKKNEEIPVQPSLDITPTPEMIREEEELLNQFLMHFIEKLSSSPELNKDKINEINDLIKSNLRAFERKEVKKLLNTGIPLTAIQKKELGFNSRLKICEDYLKFININETNKDDPFEFLVDAEFYARARSWSLRDIQQAKNIGSKKIKLSVDEQTCPQSVKAKKFYIVNDAPLLPLKTCGNRCTCMYTAVVEWD
;
A
#
# COMPACT_ATOMS: atom_id res chain seq x y z
N MET A 1 -40.23 -47.80 3.03
CA MET A 1 -39.00 -47.90 3.82
C MET A 1 -38.04 -46.84 3.29
N PHE A 2 -37.75 -45.81 4.09
CA PHE A 2 -36.79 -44.69 3.91
C PHE A 2 -36.97 -43.80 2.66
N GLY A 3 -37.41 -42.55 2.77
CA GLY A 3 -36.59 -41.39 3.18
C GLY A 3 -35.65 -41.05 2.01
N TRP A 4 -35.65 -39.88 1.38
CA TRP A 4 -35.24 -38.59 1.93
C TRP A 4 -35.86 -37.44 1.12
N PHE A 5 -36.52 -36.52 1.81
CA PHE A 5 -36.76 -35.17 1.34
C PHE A 5 -35.41 -34.46 1.18
N LYS A 6 -35.15 -33.82 0.03
CA LYS A 6 -34.30 -32.63 0.01
C LYS A 6 -35.21 -31.43 -0.20
N LYS A 7 -35.49 -30.75 0.91
CA LYS A 7 -35.99 -29.37 0.92
C LYS A 7 -35.10 -28.55 -0.02
N ASN A 8 -35.72 -27.67 -0.81
CA ASN A 8 -35.03 -26.47 -1.24
C ASN A 8 -34.67 -25.72 0.05
N GLU A 9 -33.43 -25.87 0.51
CA GLU A 9 -32.87 -24.93 1.45
C GLU A 9 -32.72 -23.63 0.68
N GLU A 10 -33.65 -22.71 0.91
CA GLU A 10 -33.37 -21.30 0.75
C GLU A 10 -32.12 -21.04 1.60
N ILE A 11 -30.97 -20.94 0.93
CA ILE A 11 -29.76 -20.48 1.58
C ILE A 11 -30.11 -19.09 2.09
N PRO A 12 -30.13 -18.85 3.41
CA PRO A 12 -30.24 -17.49 3.91
C PRO A 12 -28.99 -16.80 3.38
N VAL A 13 -29.17 -15.85 2.46
CA VAL A 13 -28.12 -14.88 2.14
C VAL A 13 -27.82 -14.23 3.48
N GLN A 14 -26.69 -14.61 4.10
CA GLN A 14 -26.22 -13.93 5.29
C GLN A 14 -26.18 -12.45 4.92
N PRO A 15 -26.78 -11.55 5.73
CA PRO A 15 -26.61 -10.13 5.48
C PRO A 15 -25.11 -9.88 5.49
N SER A 16 -24.52 -9.58 4.34
CA SER A 16 -23.16 -9.09 4.33
C SER A 16 -23.22 -7.81 5.15
N LEU A 17 -22.37 -7.71 6.17
CA LEU A 17 -22.17 -6.49 6.93
C LEU A 17 -21.41 -5.47 6.07
N ASP A 18 -21.71 -5.41 4.77
CA ASP A 18 -21.16 -4.44 3.85
C ASP A 18 -21.91 -3.13 4.12
N ILE A 19 -21.34 -2.32 5.01
CA ILE A 19 -21.73 -0.94 5.16
C ILE A 19 -21.47 -0.28 3.80
N THR A 20 -22.53 0.03 3.06
CA THR A 20 -22.41 0.80 1.82
C THR A 20 -21.73 2.13 2.14
N PRO A 21 -20.57 2.44 1.54
CA PRO A 21 -19.84 3.66 1.85
C PRO A 21 -20.67 4.88 1.44
N THR A 22 -20.65 5.92 2.28
CA THR A 22 -21.30 7.18 1.94
C THR A 22 -20.55 7.91 0.81
N PRO A 23 -21.20 8.83 0.07
CA PRO A 23 -20.50 9.64 -0.93
C PRO A 23 -19.28 10.39 -0.38
N GLU A 24 -19.36 10.81 0.89
CA GLU A 24 -18.24 11.45 1.58
C GLU A 24 -17.08 10.49 1.80
N MET A 25 -17.35 9.25 2.25
CA MET A 25 -16.32 8.22 2.41
C MET A 25 -15.65 7.87 1.09
N ILE A 26 -16.42 7.80 -0.01
CA ILE A 26 -15.87 7.55 -1.35
C ILE A 26 -14.93 8.70 -1.74
N ARG A 27 -15.35 9.95 -1.55
CA ARG A 27 -14.53 11.13 -1.88
C ARG A 27 -13.23 11.16 -1.08
N GLU A 28 -13.29 10.92 0.23
CA GLU A 28 -12.11 10.86 1.09
C GLU A 28 -11.13 9.77 0.63
N GLU A 29 -11.64 8.61 0.24
CA GLU A 29 -10.81 7.49 -0.21
C GLU A 29 -10.24 7.72 -1.62
N GLU A 30 -10.96 8.41 -2.51
CA GLU A 30 -10.44 8.87 -3.80
C GLU A 30 -9.32 9.91 -3.62
N GLU A 31 -9.49 10.86 -2.70
CA GLU A 31 -8.43 11.81 -2.35
C GLU A 31 -7.20 11.09 -1.80
N LEU A 32 -7.41 10.11 -0.91
CA LEU A 32 -6.34 9.29 -0.36
C LEU A 32 -5.58 8.50 -1.44
N LEU A 33 -6.30 7.95 -2.41
CA LEU A 33 -5.75 7.26 -3.57
C LEU A 33 -4.91 8.21 -4.44
N ASN A 34 -5.37 9.44 -4.65
CA ASN A 34 -4.61 10.46 -5.37
C ASN A 34 -3.32 10.83 -4.62
N GLN A 35 -3.39 11.02 -3.30
CA GLN A 35 -2.20 11.25 -2.47
C GLN A 35 -1.21 10.06 -2.55
N PHE A 36 -1.75 8.84 -2.51
CA PHE A 36 -0.95 7.62 -2.64
C PHE A 36 -0.20 7.63 -3.98
N LEU A 37 -0.91 7.88 -5.07
CA LEU A 37 -0.30 7.86 -6.39
C LEU A 37 0.78 8.93 -6.54
N MET A 38 0.55 10.15 -6.05
CA MET A 38 1.55 11.22 -6.06
C MET A 38 2.83 10.80 -5.32
N HIS A 39 2.71 10.32 -4.08
CA HIS A 39 3.86 9.89 -3.29
C HIS A 39 4.53 8.62 -3.82
N PHE A 40 3.76 7.73 -4.45
CA PHE A 40 4.29 6.53 -5.09
C PHE A 40 5.16 6.90 -6.28
N ILE A 41 4.67 7.75 -7.18
CA ILE A 41 5.43 8.21 -8.35
C ILE A 41 6.64 9.05 -7.94
N GLU A 42 6.50 9.93 -6.93
CA GLU A 42 7.61 10.69 -6.35
C GLU A 42 8.74 9.73 -5.89
N LYS A 43 8.37 8.72 -5.10
CA LYS A 43 9.33 7.75 -4.56
C LYS A 43 9.95 6.89 -5.66
N LEU A 44 9.15 6.41 -6.61
CA LEU A 44 9.63 5.63 -7.75
C LEU A 44 10.59 6.41 -8.64
N SER A 45 10.31 7.68 -8.91
CA SER A 45 11.13 8.54 -9.77
C SER A 45 12.56 8.73 -9.23
N SER A 46 12.73 8.57 -7.91
CA SER A 46 14.04 8.62 -7.25
C SER A 46 14.83 7.31 -7.34
N SER A 47 14.20 6.20 -7.75
CA SER A 47 14.86 4.89 -7.83
C SER A 47 15.70 4.75 -9.10
N PRO A 48 16.96 4.29 -9.01
CA PRO A 48 17.77 3.94 -10.18
C PRO A 48 17.28 2.66 -10.87
N GLU A 49 16.56 1.79 -10.16
CA GLU A 49 16.05 0.51 -10.65
C GLU A 49 14.88 0.66 -11.61
N LEU A 50 14.23 1.82 -11.63
CA LEU A 50 13.08 2.09 -12.48
C LEU A 50 13.54 2.57 -13.87
N ASN A 51 12.91 2.03 -14.91
CA ASN A 51 12.94 2.65 -16.22
C ASN A 51 12.08 3.93 -16.21
N LYS A 52 12.72 5.10 -16.11
CA LYS A 52 12.05 6.39 -15.94
C LYS A 52 11.13 6.77 -17.09
N ASP A 53 11.41 6.27 -18.30
CA ASP A 53 10.56 6.51 -19.48
C ASP A 53 9.17 5.86 -19.33
N LYS A 54 9.01 4.94 -18.37
CA LYS A 54 7.75 4.24 -18.10
C LYS A 54 6.93 4.82 -16.96
N ILE A 55 7.34 5.91 -16.34
CA ILE A 55 6.62 6.52 -15.21
C ILE A 55 5.17 6.85 -15.57
N ASN A 56 4.93 7.47 -16.74
CA ASN A 56 3.58 7.83 -17.17
C ASN A 56 2.71 6.60 -17.41
N GLU A 57 3.28 5.54 -18.01
CA GLU A 57 2.58 4.28 -18.25
C GLU A 57 2.20 3.60 -16.91
N ILE A 58 3.10 3.59 -15.93
CA ILE A 58 2.83 3.07 -14.58
C ILE A 58 1.71 3.86 -13.91
N ASN A 59 1.77 5.18 -13.99
CA ASN A 59 0.75 6.06 -13.42
C ASN A 59 -0.64 5.77 -13.99
N ASP A 60 -0.74 5.60 -15.31
CA ASP A 60 -2.01 5.30 -15.98
C ASP A 60 -2.51 3.88 -15.67
N LEU A 61 -1.61 2.90 -15.59
CA LEU A 61 -1.94 1.53 -15.15
C LEU A 61 -2.53 1.52 -13.73
N ILE A 62 -1.94 2.27 -12.80
CA ILE A 62 -2.46 2.31 -11.43
C ILE A 62 -3.82 3.01 -11.39
N LYS A 63 -3.99 4.16 -12.05
CA LYS A 63 -5.27 4.90 -12.09
C LYS A 63 -6.41 4.08 -12.68
N SER A 64 -6.13 3.27 -13.69
CA SER A 64 -7.15 2.45 -14.36
C SER A 64 -7.54 1.20 -13.56
N ASN A 65 -6.64 0.68 -12.72
CA ASN A 65 -6.81 -0.61 -12.04
C ASN A 65 -7.08 -0.51 -10.53
N LEU A 66 -6.74 0.60 -9.89
CA LEU A 66 -6.92 0.79 -8.46
C LEU A 66 -8.12 1.69 -8.21
N ARG A 67 -9.11 1.18 -7.48
CA ARG A 67 -10.31 1.94 -7.06
C ARG A 67 -10.26 2.27 -5.57
N ALA A 68 -11.14 3.19 -5.15
CA ALA A 68 -11.37 3.46 -3.73
C ALA A 68 -11.63 2.16 -2.97
N PHE A 69 -11.07 2.03 -1.77
CA PHE A 69 -11.15 0.86 -0.87
C PHE A 69 -10.44 -0.40 -1.38
N GLU A 70 -9.95 -0.44 -2.63
CA GLU A 70 -9.18 -1.58 -3.11
C GLU A 70 -7.73 -1.53 -2.63
N ARG A 71 -7.20 -2.70 -2.25
CA ARG A 71 -5.78 -2.89 -1.95
C ARG A 71 -5.19 -3.88 -2.94
N LYS A 72 -4.74 -3.37 -4.09
CA LYS A 72 -3.96 -4.15 -5.05
C LYS A 72 -2.48 -3.81 -4.88
N GLU A 73 -1.66 -4.85 -4.86
CA GLU A 73 -0.20 -4.71 -4.85
C GLU A 73 0.26 -4.25 -6.23
N VAL A 74 1.02 -3.15 -6.30
CA VAL A 74 1.43 -2.57 -7.60
C VAL A 74 2.31 -3.55 -8.39
N LYS A 75 3.13 -4.36 -7.70
CA LYS A 75 3.93 -5.40 -8.36
C LYS A 75 3.09 -6.36 -9.19
N LYS A 76 1.86 -6.68 -8.78
CA LYS A 76 0.97 -7.58 -9.54
C LYS A 76 0.43 -6.91 -10.80
N LEU A 77 0.28 -5.58 -10.79
CA LEU A 77 -0.15 -4.81 -11.95
C LEU A 77 0.95 -4.70 -13.01
N LEU A 78 2.22 -4.64 -12.58
CA LEU A 78 3.37 -4.50 -13.48
C LEU A 78 3.96 -5.85 -13.93
N ASN A 79 3.76 -6.92 -13.17
CA ASN A 79 4.33 -8.24 -13.43
C ASN A 79 3.37 -9.14 -14.21
N THR A 80 3.12 -8.77 -15.47
CA THR A 80 2.17 -9.44 -16.37
C THR A 80 2.86 -10.15 -17.54
N GLY A 81 2.09 -10.90 -18.32
CA GLY A 81 2.59 -11.63 -19.48
C GLY A 81 3.12 -13.02 -19.13
N ILE A 82 4.01 -13.54 -19.98
CA ILE A 82 4.55 -14.90 -19.84
C ILE A 82 5.61 -14.91 -18.73
N PRO A 83 5.54 -15.85 -17.75
CA PRO A 83 6.61 -16.02 -16.77
C PRO A 83 7.93 -16.42 -17.42
N LEU A 84 9.01 -15.75 -17.02
CA LEU A 84 10.36 -16.08 -17.48
C LEU A 84 10.76 -17.50 -17.05
N THR A 85 11.36 -18.22 -17.98
CA THR A 85 11.97 -19.53 -17.72
C THR A 85 13.16 -19.41 -16.77
N ALA A 86 13.58 -20.53 -16.18
CA ALA A 86 14.77 -20.56 -15.33
C ALA A 86 16.05 -20.16 -16.09
N ILE A 87 16.13 -20.47 -17.39
CA ILE A 87 17.26 -20.12 -18.26
C ILE A 87 17.30 -18.60 -18.48
N GLN A 88 16.19 -18.00 -18.93
CA GLN A 88 16.09 -16.55 -19.12
C GLN A 88 16.42 -15.77 -17.83
N LYS A 89 15.92 -16.23 -16.68
CA LYS A 89 16.25 -15.60 -15.39
C LYS A 89 17.74 -15.68 -15.07
N LYS A 90 18.37 -16.83 -15.29
CA LYS A 90 19.80 -17.03 -15.08
C LYS A 90 20.63 -16.12 -16.00
N GLU A 91 20.25 -15.98 -17.26
CA GLU A 91 20.91 -15.09 -18.23
C GLU A 91 20.81 -13.62 -17.82
N LEU A 92 19.69 -13.21 -17.25
CA LEU A 92 19.47 -11.86 -16.70
C LEU A 92 20.07 -11.66 -15.29
N GLY A 93 20.67 -12.69 -14.71
CA GLY A 93 21.26 -12.71 -13.38
C GLY A 93 20.26 -12.82 -12.23
N PHE A 94 18.96 -12.97 -12.51
CA PHE A 94 17.93 -13.09 -11.47
C PHE A 94 17.92 -14.46 -10.81
N ASN A 95 17.50 -14.48 -9.54
CA ASN A 95 17.22 -15.73 -8.83
C ASN A 95 16.12 -16.54 -9.56
N SER A 96 16.45 -17.80 -9.91
CA SER A 96 15.59 -18.68 -10.71
C SER A 96 14.27 -19.05 -10.05
N ARG A 97 14.13 -18.86 -8.73
CA ARG A 97 12.89 -19.11 -7.98
C ARG A 97 11.90 -17.95 -8.06
N LEU A 98 12.35 -16.77 -8.49
CA LEU A 98 11.49 -15.60 -8.59
C LEU A 98 10.46 -15.76 -9.72
N LYS A 99 9.24 -15.28 -9.46
CA LYS A 99 8.15 -15.23 -10.44
C LYS A 99 8.18 -13.86 -11.12
N ILE A 100 9.00 -13.75 -12.16
CA ILE A 100 9.13 -12.55 -12.97
C ILE A 100 8.54 -12.87 -14.35
N CYS A 101 7.71 -11.98 -14.87
CA CYS A 101 7.10 -12.08 -16.18
C CYS A 101 7.75 -11.08 -17.15
N GLU A 102 7.67 -11.35 -18.45
CA GLU A 102 8.35 -10.60 -19.50
C GLU A 102 8.00 -9.10 -19.49
N ASP A 103 6.74 -8.74 -19.24
CA ASP A 103 6.33 -7.32 -19.25
C ASP A 103 6.99 -6.53 -18.13
N TYR A 104 7.33 -7.18 -17.01
CA TYR A 104 7.99 -6.52 -15.89
C TYR A 104 9.33 -5.90 -16.30
N LEU A 105 10.05 -6.57 -17.21
CA LEU A 105 11.35 -6.13 -17.70
C LEU A 105 11.29 -4.77 -18.41
N LYS A 106 10.11 -4.36 -18.91
CA LYS A 106 9.91 -3.05 -19.55
C LYS A 106 10.02 -1.90 -18.55
N PHE A 107 9.64 -2.14 -17.29
CA PHE A 107 9.51 -1.13 -16.24
C PHE A 107 10.80 -0.95 -15.42
N ILE A 108 11.79 -1.82 -15.59
CA ILE A 108 13.01 -1.80 -14.77
C ILE A 108 14.25 -1.51 -15.61
N ASN A 109 15.25 -0.90 -14.98
CA ASN A 109 16.61 -0.86 -15.47
C ASN A 109 17.36 -2.10 -14.97
N ILE A 110 17.43 -3.12 -15.83
CA ILE A 110 17.99 -4.44 -15.51
C ILE A 110 19.38 -4.37 -14.88
N ASN A 111 20.22 -3.37 -15.23
CA ASN A 111 21.59 -3.28 -14.71
C ASN A 111 21.65 -2.76 -13.27
N GLU A 112 20.67 -1.95 -12.86
CA GLU A 112 20.61 -1.34 -11.53
C GLU A 112 19.73 -2.15 -10.56
N THR A 113 18.81 -2.97 -11.09
CA THR A 113 17.86 -3.77 -10.30
C THR A 113 18.56 -4.79 -9.41
N ASN A 114 18.12 -4.87 -8.15
CA ASN A 114 18.53 -5.92 -7.22
C ASN A 114 18.14 -7.31 -7.78
N LYS A 115 19.13 -8.17 -8.01
CA LYS A 115 18.93 -9.47 -8.66
C LYS A 115 18.30 -10.52 -7.75
N ASP A 116 18.44 -10.35 -6.44
CA ASP A 116 17.89 -11.25 -5.43
C ASP A 116 16.45 -10.87 -5.06
N ASP A 117 16.11 -9.59 -5.10
CA ASP A 117 14.73 -9.08 -4.92
C ASP A 117 14.42 -7.92 -5.87
N PRO A 118 14.08 -8.19 -7.14
CA PRO A 118 13.86 -7.15 -8.14
C PRO A 118 12.61 -6.32 -7.89
N PHE A 119 11.71 -6.75 -7.00
CA PHE A 119 10.50 -6.02 -6.65
C PHE A 119 10.68 -5.12 -5.44
N GLU A 120 11.85 -5.14 -4.79
CA GLU A 120 12.11 -4.46 -3.52
C GLU A 120 11.75 -2.98 -3.59
N PHE A 121 12.24 -2.27 -4.62
CA PHE A 121 11.99 -0.84 -4.78
C PHE A 121 10.51 -0.49 -4.97
N LEU A 122 9.72 -1.37 -5.62
CA LEU A 122 8.27 -1.19 -5.76
C LEU A 122 7.57 -1.35 -4.42
N VAL A 123 7.96 -2.37 -3.65
CA VAL A 123 7.40 -2.63 -2.31
C VAL A 123 7.73 -1.47 -1.37
N ASP A 124 8.95 -0.95 -1.42
CA ASP A 124 9.35 0.23 -0.65
C ASP A 124 8.61 1.49 -1.05
N ALA A 125 8.42 1.72 -2.35
CA ALA A 125 7.65 2.85 -2.84
C ALA A 125 6.18 2.75 -2.41
N GLU A 126 5.59 1.55 -2.51
CA GLU A 126 4.20 1.32 -2.11
C GLU A 126 4.02 1.54 -0.60
N PHE A 127 4.91 0.98 0.21
CA PHE A 127 4.91 1.19 1.65
C PHE A 127 5.05 2.67 2.02
N TYR A 128 6.03 3.36 1.43
CA TYR A 128 6.25 4.79 1.65
C TYR A 128 5.01 5.63 1.32
N ALA A 129 4.44 5.40 0.14
CA ALA A 129 3.29 6.14 -0.35
C ALA A 129 2.05 5.92 0.53
N ARG A 130 1.76 4.67 0.93
CA ARG A 130 0.65 4.36 1.83
C ARG A 130 0.80 5.04 3.18
N ALA A 131 2.00 4.97 3.77
CA ALA A 131 2.28 5.61 5.05
C ALA A 131 2.11 7.14 4.99
N ARG A 132 2.57 7.78 3.90
CA ARG A 132 2.38 9.22 3.66
C ARG A 132 0.90 9.58 3.58
N SER A 133 0.15 8.91 2.72
CA SER A 133 -1.27 9.20 2.50
C SER A 133 -2.11 8.98 3.76
N TRP A 134 -1.90 7.87 4.47
CA TRP A 134 -2.59 7.63 5.73
C TRP A 134 -2.23 8.65 6.80
N SER A 135 -0.96 9.05 6.91
CA SER A 135 -0.57 10.08 7.87
C SER A 135 -1.23 11.43 7.60
N LEU A 136 -1.41 11.81 6.33
CA LEU A 136 -2.16 13.01 5.95
C LEU A 136 -3.62 12.91 6.40
N ARG A 137 -4.27 11.77 6.15
CA ARG A 137 -5.65 11.53 6.58
C ARG A 137 -5.78 11.59 8.11
N ASP A 138 -4.91 10.90 8.84
CA ASP A 138 -4.96 10.84 10.30
C ASP A 138 -4.78 12.25 10.91
N ILE A 139 -3.85 13.06 10.37
CA ILE A 139 -3.64 14.45 10.78
C ILE A 139 -4.88 15.29 10.47
N GLN A 140 -5.46 15.15 9.28
CA GLN A 140 -6.64 15.93 8.89
C GLN A 140 -7.86 15.56 9.72
N GLN A 141 -8.08 14.29 10.01
CA GLN A 141 -9.15 13.83 10.90
C GLN A 141 -8.96 14.38 12.32
N ALA A 142 -7.73 14.39 12.84
CA ALA A 142 -7.43 15.00 14.12
C ALA A 142 -7.77 16.51 14.16
N LYS A 143 -7.47 17.24 13.07
CA LYS A 143 -7.86 18.66 12.92
C LYS A 143 -9.37 18.83 12.92
N ASN A 144 -10.09 17.99 12.17
CA ASN A 144 -11.53 18.09 12.01
C ASN A 144 -12.29 17.89 13.34
N ILE A 145 -11.76 17.04 14.23
CA ILE A 145 -12.34 16.83 15.57
C ILE A 145 -11.83 17.83 16.63
N GLY A 146 -11.05 18.83 16.23
CA GLY A 146 -10.53 19.86 17.14
C GLY A 146 -9.37 19.41 18.04
N SER A 147 -8.74 18.27 17.74
CA SER A 147 -7.61 17.79 18.54
C SER A 147 -6.38 18.69 18.34
N LYS A 148 -5.72 19.05 19.45
CA LYS A 148 -4.48 19.84 19.43
C LYS A 148 -3.23 18.97 19.28
N LYS A 149 -3.32 17.68 19.64
CA LYS A 149 -2.19 16.76 19.70
C LYS A 149 -2.55 15.41 19.08
N ILE A 150 -1.58 14.81 18.40
CA ILE A 150 -1.65 13.43 17.95
C ILE A 150 -0.56 12.61 18.60
N LYS A 151 -0.85 11.34 18.80
CA LYS A 151 0.08 10.34 19.32
C LYS A 151 0.55 9.46 18.18
N LEU A 152 1.86 9.37 18.00
CA LEU A 152 2.47 8.35 17.17
C LEU A 152 2.36 6.99 17.88
N SER A 153 1.93 5.98 17.15
CA SER A 153 1.95 4.59 17.58
C SER A 153 2.57 3.73 16.48
N VAL A 154 3.34 2.71 16.89
CA VAL A 154 3.85 1.67 15.99
C VAL A 154 2.99 0.44 16.22
N ASP A 155 2.57 -0.20 15.14
CA ASP A 155 1.91 -1.50 15.21
C ASP A 155 2.93 -2.58 15.60
N GLU A 156 2.77 -3.08 16.82
CA GLU A 156 3.66 -4.10 17.40
C GLU A 156 3.54 -5.46 16.69
N GLN A 157 2.42 -5.73 16.00
CA GLN A 157 2.28 -6.99 15.23
C GLN A 157 3.17 -6.99 14.00
N THR A 158 3.18 -5.88 13.26
CA THR A 158 4.05 -5.74 12.09
C THR A 158 5.50 -5.46 12.48
N CYS A 159 5.74 -4.87 13.66
CA CYS A 159 7.09 -4.59 14.16
C CYS A 159 7.29 -4.88 15.64
N PRO A 160 7.47 -6.17 16.02
CA PRO A 160 7.61 -6.60 17.41
C PRO A 160 8.90 -6.11 18.08
N GLN A 161 9.90 -5.70 17.29
CA GLN A 161 11.17 -5.14 17.77
C GLN A 161 11.23 -3.61 17.68
N SER A 162 10.13 -2.94 17.30
CA SER A 162 10.13 -1.48 17.19
C SER A 162 10.33 -0.82 18.57
N VAL A 163 11.09 0.26 18.57
CA VAL A 163 11.17 1.15 19.74
C VAL A 163 9.76 1.67 19.97
N LYS A 164 9.22 1.51 21.19
CA LYS A 164 7.90 2.06 21.58
C LYS A 164 7.90 3.57 21.38
N ALA A 165 7.58 4.04 20.18
CA ALA A 165 7.57 5.44 19.82
C ALA A 165 6.26 6.07 20.31
N LYS A 166 6.03 6.09 21.63
CA LYS A 166 4.93 6.84 22.24
C LYS A 166 5.31 8.31 22.29
N LYS A 167 5.31 8.96 21.13
CA LYS A 167 5.64 10.38 20.99
C LYS A 167 4.38 11.16 20.63
N PHE A 168 4.24 12.32 21.24
CA PHE A 168 3.17 13.25 20.92
C PHE A 168 3.69 14.36 20.00
N TYR A 169 2.85 14.80 19.08
CA TYR A 169 3.10 15.91 18.18
C TYR A 169 1.93 16.89 18.25
N ILE A 170 2.24 18.17 18.10
CA ILE A 170 1.22 19.19 17.81
C ILE A 170 0.69 18.89 16.41
N VAL A 171 -0.64 18.88 16.24
CA VAL A 171 -1.29 18.44 14.99
C VAL A 171 -0.83 19.23 13.77
N ASN A 172 -0.57 20.54 13.92
CA ASN A 172 -0.11 21.39 12.83
C ASN A 172 1.37 21.19 12.45
N ASP A 173 2.17 20.62 13.36
CA ASP A 173 3.62 20.44 13.19
C ASP A 173 4.00 18.95 13.07
N ALA A 174 3.00 18.07 12.93
CA ALA A 174 3.21 16.65 12.86
C ALA A 174 3.92 16.26 11.54
N PRO A 175 5.06 15.54 11.61
CA PRO A 175 5.76 15.11 10.40
C PRO A 175 4.99 13.96 9.74
N LEU A 176 5.03 13.89 8.42
CA LEU A 176 4.44 12.77 7.69
C LEU A 176 5.25 11.48 7.86
N LEU A 177 4.55 10.35 7.86
CA LEU A 177 5.14 9.02 7.97
C LEU A 177 5.66 8.53 6.61
N PRO A 178 6.59 7.56 6.54
CA PRO A 178 7.24 6.88 7.65
C PRO A 178 8.38 7.72 8.25
N LEU A 179 8.55 7.66 9.57
CA LEU A 179 9.68 8.28 10.28
C LEU A 179 10.79 7.26 10.48
N LYS A 180 12.04 7.72 10.58
CA LYS A 180 13.18 6.85 10.92
C LYS A 180 12.95 6.07 12.23
N THR A 181 12.26 6.67 13.18
CA THR A 181 11.93 6.05 14.48
C THR A 181 10.88 4.93 14.39
N CYS A 182 10.15 4.83 13.28
CA CYS A 182 9.19 3.75 13.06
C CYS A 182 9.87 2.40 12.84
N GLY A 183 11.12 2.39 12.35
CA GLY A 183 11.77 1.18 11.86
C GLY A 183 11.47 0.92 10.38
N ASN A 184 12.18 -0.04 9.79
CA ASN A 184 12.06 -0.35 8.37
C ASN A 184 10.75 -1.11 8.09
N ARG A 185 9.96 -0.65 7.12
CA ARG A 185 8.64 -1.22 6.73
C ARG A 185 7.67 -1.43 7.89
N CYS A 186 7.80 -0.65 8.96
CA CYS A 186 6.92 -0.73 10.13
C CYS A 186 5.68 0.16 10.00
N THR A 187 4.50 -0.42 10.24
CA THR A 187 3.26 0.35 10.20
C THR A 187 3.21 1.31 11.39
N CYS A 188 3.41 2.59 11.11
CA CYS A 188 3.15 3.68 12.04
C CYS A 188 1.81 4.32 11.73
N MET A 189 1.14 4.83 12.75
CA MET A 189 -0.10 5.59 12.61
C MET A 189 -0.14 6.75 13.61
N TYR A 190 -0.91 7.77 13.25
CA TYR A 190 -1.26 8.83 14.19
C TYR A 190 -2.65 8.58 14.76
N THR A 191 -2.78 8.77 16.07
CA THR A 191 -4.09 8.74 16.74
C THR A 191 -4.32 10.09 17.38
N ALA A 192 -5.49 10.69 17.14
CA ALA A 192 -5.86 11.94 17.78
C ALA A 192 -5.95 11.75 19.31
N VAL A 193 -5.50 12.76 20.05
CA VAL A 193 -5.64 12.80 21.51
C VAL A 193 -6.83 13.70 21.83
N VAL A 194 -7.85 13.13 22.45
CA VAL A 194 -8.99 13.87 22.97
C VAL A 194 -8.70 14.16 24.44
N GLU A 195 -8.38 15.42 24.74
CA GLU A 195 -8.31 15.92 26.11
C GLU A 195 -9.75 16.34 26.49
N TRP A 196 -10.37 15.62 27.42
CA TRP A 196 -11.66 16.01 28.00
C TRP A 196 -11.38 16.96 29.16
N ASP A 197 -12.08 18.10 29.17
CA ASP A 197 -12.07 19.06 30.29
C ASP A 197 -12.80 18.48 31.52
#